data_AF-A0A920E601-F1
#
_entry.id   AF-A0A920E601-F1
#
_cell.length_a   1.000
_cell.length_b   1.000
_cell.length_c   1.000
_cell.angle_alpha   90.00
_cell.angle_beta   90.00
_cell.angle_gamma   90.00
#
_symmetry.space_group_name_H-M   'P 1'
#
loop_
_entity.id
_entity.type
_entity.pdbx_description
1 polymer ?
#
loop_
_entity_poly.entity_id
_entity_poly.type
_entity_poly.pdbx_seq_one_letter_code
_entity_poly.pdbx_strand_id
1 'polypeptide(L)'
;MKKEVLPKALNIGIFQDESEKIKTQIKDLENNVILATLIVLVIIILFMGWKSAFLVSVSIPSSFLLSMIILSFFNVTINVVVLFALILSVGILIDGAIIVVEYANRRASEGIDKKKVFVLSAKKMFIPVLASTLTTLAAFFR
;
A
#
# COMPACT_ATOMS: atom_id res chain seq x y z
N MET A 1 -34.37 -15.65 7.83
CA MET A 1 -35.77 -15.93 7.43
C MET A 1 -36.72 -15.31 8.46
N LYS A 2 -37.31 -14.13 8.16
CA LYS A 2 -38.59 -13.66 8.72
C LYS A 2 -39.01 -12.40 7.94
N LYS A 3 -39.69 -12.61 6.81
CA LYS A 3 -40.21 -11.59 5.89
C LYS A 3 -41.73 -11.76 5.78
N GLU A 4 -42.42 -11.87 6.90
CA GLU A 4 -43.89 -11.97 6.92
C GLU A 4 -44.38 -11.26 8.16
N VAL A 5 -44.67 -9.96 8.06
CA VAL A 5 -45.84 -9.20 8.56
C VAL A 5 -45.63 -7.71 8.22
N LEU A 6 -45.68 -7.33 6.94
CA LEU A 6 -45.64 -5.90 6.56
C LEU A 6 -46.84 -5.55 5.65
N PRO A 7 -47.66 -4.55 5.99
CA PRO A 7 -48.83 -4.16 5.20
C PRO A 7 -48.42 -3.57 3.85
N LYS A 8 -49.19 -3.88 2.80
CA LYS A 8 -48.92 -3.53 1.37
C LYS A 8 -48.77 -2.03 1.07
N ALA A 9 -49.08 -1.15 2.03
CA ALA A 9 -48.99 0.30 1.91
C ALA A 9 -47.72 0.91 2.56
N LEU A 10 -46.85 0.11 3.16
CA LEU A 10 -45.64 0.60 3.84
C LEU A 10 -44.43 0.60 2.90
N ASN A 11 -44.06 1.77 2.38
CA ASN A 11 -42.79 1.96 1.68
C ASN A 11 -41.67 2.11 2.70
N ILE A 12 -40.94 1.02 2.96
CA ILE A 12 -39.71 1.04 3.75
C ILE A 12 -38.57 1.48 2.82
N GLY A 13 -38.23 2.77 2.87
CA GLY A 13 -36.97 3.27 2.31
C GLY A 13 -35.85 3.06 3.33
N ILE A 14 -34.69 2.54 2.89
CA ILE A 14 -33.48 2.56 3.71
C ILE A 14 -32.91 3.98 3.59
N PHE A 15 -33.06 4.77 4.65
CA PHE A 15 -32.44 6.10 4.75
C PHE A 15 -31.13 5.97 5.55
N GLN A 16 -30.02 6.55 5.07
CA GLN A 16 -28.66 6.45 5.64
C GLN A 16 -28.02 5.05 5.62
N ASP A 17 -27.98 4.36 4.46
CA ASP A 17 -27.13 3.18 4.30
C ASP A 17 -25.64 3.56 4.14
N GLU A 18 -24.92 3.62 5.25
CA GLU A 18 -23.47 3.88 5.27
C GLU A 18 -22.66 2.72 4.65
N SER A 19 -23.27 1.54 4.42
CA SER A 19 -22.59 0.40 3.78
C SER A 19 -22.28 0.69 2.31
N GLU A 20 -23.15 1.41 1.60
CA GLU A 20 -22.88 1.84 0.22
C GLU A 20 -21.71 2.83 0.16
N LYS A 21 -21.63 3.72 1.13
CA LYS A 21 -20.53 4.69 1.24
C LYS A 21 -19.20 3.99 1.51
N ILE A 22 -19.16 3.02 2.42
CA ILE A 22 -17.95 2.22 2.69
C ILE A 22 -17.53 1.44 1.45
N LYS A 23 -18.46 0.79 0.73
CA LYS A 23 -18.16 0.08 -0.52
C LYS A 23 -17.57 1.02 -1.57
N THR A 24 -18.10 2.23 -1.69
CA THR A 24 -17.61 3.23 -2.63
C THR A 24 -16.19 3.68 -2.26
N GLN A 25 -15.92 3.93 -0.97
CA GLN A 25 -14.59 4.29 -0.49
C GLN A 25 -13.55 3.18 -0.69
N ILE A 26 -13.93 1.92 -0.51
CA ILE A 26 -13.06 0.77 -0.81
C ILE A 26 -12.74 0.72 -2.31
N LYS A 27 -13.74 0.97 -3.17
CA LYS A 27 -13.55 0.99 -4.62
C LYS A 27 -12.66 2.14 -5.08
N ASP A 28 -12.82 3.32 -4.48
CA ASP A 28 -11.97 4.48 -4.76
C ASP A 28 -10.53 4.23 -4.34
N LEU A 29 -10.33 3.61 -3.18
CA LEU A 29 -9.02 3.19 -2.71
C LEU A 29 -8.36 2.18 -3.65
N GLU A 30 -9.09 1.12 -4.05
CA GLU A 30 -8.59 0.12 -4.99
C GLU A 30 -8.12 0.79 -6.29
N ASN A 31 -8.96 1.69 -6.84
CA ASN A 31 -8.63 2.42 -8.05
C ASN A 31 -7.41 3.34 -7.86
N ASN A 32 -7.30 4.01 -6.72
CA ASN A 32 -6.15 4.87 -6.40
C ASN A 32 -4.85 4.07 -6.25
N VAL A 33 -4.89 2.89 -5.63
CA VAL A 33 -3.73 2.00 -5.50
C VAL A 33 -3.28 1.49 -6.87
N ILE A 34 -4.22 1.12 -7.73
CA ILE A 34 -3.93 0.71 -9.11
C ILE A 34 -3.29 1.85 -9.90
N LEU A 35 -3.88 3.05 -9.85
CA LEU A 35 -3.35 4.24 -10.53
C LEU A 35 -1.96 4.61 -10.03
N ALA A 36 -1.75 4.63 -8.71
CA ALA A 36 -0.44 4.90 -8.12
C ALA A 36 0.60 3.87 -8.57
N THR A 37 0.24 2.59 -8.55
CA THR A 37 1.11 1.51 -9.03
C THR A 37 1.49 1.70 -10.49
N LEU A 38 0.54 2.06 -11.34
CA LEU A 38 0.76 2.24 -12.78
C LEU A 38 1.68 3.43 -13.06
N ILE A 39 1.45 4.57 -12.38
CA ILE A 39 2.31 5.76 -12.50
C ILE A 39 3.74 5.45 -12.05
N VAL A 40 3.90 4.82 -10.87
CA VAL A 40 5.21 4.44 -10.34
C VAL A 40 5.92 3.45 -11.27
N LEU A 41 5.19 2.47 -11.81
CA LEU A 41 5.72 1.50 -12.76
C LEU A 41 6.26 2.18 -14.02
N VAL A 42 5.54 3.15 -14.59
CA VAL A 42 6.01 3.93 -15.74
C VAL A 42 7.30 4.69 -15.41
N ILE A 43 7.33 5.38 -14.27
CA ILE A 43 8.52 6.14 -13.84
C ILE A 43 9.72 5.20 -13.67
N ILE A 44 9.57 4.08 -12.96
CA ILE A 44 10.68 3.16 -12.70
C ILE A 44 11.17 2.50 -13.99
N ILE A 45 10.30 2.17 -14.94
CA ILE A 45 10.74 1.65 -16.24
C ILE A 45 11.66 2.63 -16.94
N LEU A 46 11.30 3.93 -16.95
CA LEU A 46 12.09 4.97 -17.61
C LEU A 46 13.48 5.14 -17.01
N PHE A 47 13.61 5.05 -15.67
CA PHE A 47 14.88 5.29 -14.97
C PHE A 47 15.73 4.02 -14.72
N MET A 48 15.08 2.86 -14.50
CA MET A 48 15.73 1.66 -13.95
C MET A 48 15.51 0.39 -14.79
N GLY A 49 14.60 0.44 -15.77
CA GLY A 49 14.23 -0.67 -16.62
C GLY A 49 13.18 -1.62 -16.03
N TRP A 50 12.68 -2.53 -16.89
CA TRP A 50 11.50 -3.35 -16.61
C TRP A 50 11.62 -4.31 -15.41
N LYS A 51 12.82 -4.88 -15.17
CA LYS A 51 13.03 -5.88 -14.11
C LYS A 51 12.87 -5.28 -12.71
N SER A 52 13.43 -4.10 -12.49
CA SER A 52 13.35 -3.38 -11.22
C SER A 52 11.93 -2.84 -11.00
N ALA A 53 11.28 -2.36 -12.06
CA ALA A 53 9.89 -1.90 -12.00
C ALA A 53 8.93 -3.00 -11.54
N PHE A 54 9.09 -4.22 -12.04
CA PHE A 54 8.25 -5.35 -11.64
C PHE A 54 8.43 -5.73 -10.17
N LEU A 55 9.66 -5.68 -9.64
CA LEU A 55 9.93 -5.98 -8.23
C LEU A 55 9.24 -4.97 -7.29
N VAL A 56 9.27 -3.68 -7.65
CA VAL A 56 8.61 -2.64 -6.87
C VAL A 56 7.09 -2.70 -7.04
N SER A 57 6.58 -2.95 -8.24
CA SER A 57 5.13 -2.97 -8.48
C SER A 57 4.40 -4.09 -7.75
N VAL A 58 5.05 -5.24 -7.51
CA VAL A 58 4.50 -6.31 -6.66
C VAL A 58 4.51 -5.93 -5.17
N SER A 59 5.46 -5.08 -4.76
CA SER A 59 5.58 -4.65 -3.36
C SER A 59 4.42 -3.76 -2.92
N ILE A 60 3.83 -2.96 -3.81
CA ILE A 60 2.69 -2.06 -3.53
C ILE A 60 1.43 -2.83 -3.08
N PRO A 61 0.85 -3.73 -3.91
CA PRO A 61 -0.34 -4.50 -3.51
C PRO A 61 -0.03 -5.45 -2.36
N SER A 62 1.19 -6.03 -2.30
CA SER A 62 1.59 -6.89 -1.20
C SER A 62 1.59 -6.14 0.14
N SER A 63 2.07 -4.90 0.16
CA SER A 63 2.08 -4.06 1.36
C SER A 63 0.67 -3.71 1.82
N PHE A 64 -0.20 -3.36 0.87
CA PHE A 64 -1.58 -3.03 1.14
C PHE A 64 -2.35 -4.24 1.72
N LEU A 65 -2.18 -5.42 1.11
CA LEU A 65 -2.76 -6.67 1.60
C LEU A 65 -2.25 -7.01 3.00
N LEU A 66 -0.94 -6.86 3.25
CA LEU A 66 -0.37 -7.12 4.57
C LEU A 66 -0.99 -6.21 5.64
N SER A 67 -1.14 -4.91 5.34
CA SER A 67 -1.78 -3.96 6.24
C SER A 67 -3.25 -4.30 6.53
N MET A 68 -4.01 -4.76 5.52
CA MET A 68 -5.38 -5.23 5.72
C MET A 68 -5.45 -6.47 6.63
N ILE A 69 -4.55 -7.44 6.44
CA ILE A 69 -4.48 -8.64 7.29
C ILE A 69 -4.20 -8.25 8.74
N ILE A 70 -3.24 -7.34 8.95
CA ILE A 70 -2.88 -6.86 10.30
C ILE A 70 -4.07 -6.14 10.94
N LEU A 71 -4.73 -5.23 10.22
CA LEU A 71 -5.92 -4.53 10.73
C LEU A 71 -7.06 -5.50 11.09
N SER A 72 -7.28 -6.51 10.24
CA SER A 72 -8.26 -7.57 10.52
C SER A 72 -7.88 -8.38 11.75
N PHE A 73 -6.60 -8.62 12.00
CA PHE A 73 -6.13 -9.32 13.21
C PHE A 73 -6.39 -8.51 14.49
N PHE A 74 -6.30 -7.18 14.42
CA PHE A 74 -6.63 -6.28 15.52
C PHE A 74 -8.14 -5.95 15.61
N ASN A 75 -9.00 -6.59 14.81
CA ASN A 75 -10.44 -6.30 14.72
C ASN A 75 -10.78 -4.82 14.46
N VAL A 76 -9.91 -4.11 13.74
CA VAL A 76 -10.15 -2.71 13.36
C VAL A 76 -11.00 -2.69 12.09
N THR A 77 -12.09 -1.92 12.12
CA THR A 77 -12.96 -1.75 10.95
C THR A 77 -12.37 -0.73 9.97
N ILE A 78 -12.61 -0.96 8.69
CA ILE A 78 -12.20 -0.02 7.65
C ILE A 78 -13.18 1.17 7.67
N ASN A 79 -12.65 2.35 7.99
CA ASN A 79 -13.35 3.62 7.89
C ASN A 79 -12.50 4.61 7.07
N VAL A 80 -13.05 5.80 6.76
CA VAL A 80 -12.35 6.84 5.98
C VAL A 80 -10.98 7.17 6.55
N VAL A 81 -10.86 7.28 7.88
CA VAL A 81 -9.61 7.64 8.56
C VAL A 81 -8.56 6.55 8.40
N VAL A 82 -8.95 5.28 8.60
CA VAL A 82 -8.11 4.10 8.41
C VAL A 82 -7.67 3.99 6.93
N LEU A 83 -8.57 4.27 5.99
CA LEU A 83 -8.25 4.31 4.57
C LEU A 83 -7.18 5.36 4.23
N PHE A 84 -7.34 6.59 4.74
CA PHE A 84 -6.32 7.63 4.58
C PHE A 84 -4.98 7.23 5.21
N ALA A 85 -5.01 6.66 6.42
CA ALA A 85 -3.80 6.17 7.08
C ALA A 85 -3.10 5.07 6.28
N LEU A 86 -3.85 4.15 5.66
CA LEU A 86 -3.32 3.11 4.78
C LEU A 86 -2.63 3.69 3.56
N ILE A 87 -3.25 4.66 2.88
CA ILE A 87 -2.66 5.31 1.69
C ILE A 87 -1.33 5.99 2.06
N LEU A 88 -1.32 6.76 3.15
CA LEU A 88 -0.10 7.43 3.63
C LEU A 88 1.01 6.43 4.00
N SER A 89 0.64 5.38 4.74
CA SER A 89 1.57 4.33 5.16
C SER A 89 2.21 3.61 3.98
N VAL A 90 1.41 3.27 2.96
CA VAL A 90 1.90 2.63 1.73
C VAL A 90 2.91 3.55 1.02
N GLY A 91 2.64 4.85 0.91
CA GLY A 91 3.57 5.79 0.29
C GLY A 91 4.94 5.83 0.98
N ILE A 92 4.95 5.89 2.31
CA ILE A 92 6.19 5.92 3.12
C ILE A 92 6.95 4.58 2.97
N LEU A 93 6.24 3.46 2.93
CA LEU A 93 6.86 2.13 2.81
C LEU A 93 7.48 1.91 1.42
N ILE A 94 6.80 2.35 0.36
CA ILE A 94 7.27 2.20 -1.03
C ILE A 94 8.58 2.95 -1.24
N ASP A 95 8.73 4.15 -0.66
CA ASP A 95 9.94 4.96 -0.80
C ASP A 95 11.19 4.18 -0.33
N GLY A 96 11.09 3.53 0.84
CA GLY A 96 12.17 2.67 1.36
C GLY A 96 12.50 1.50 0.43
N ALA A 97 11.49 0.87 -0.18
CA ALA A 97 11.70 -0.22 -1.14
C ALA A 97 12.38 0.27 -2.43
N ILE A 98 11.97 1.44 -2.95
CA ILE A 98 12.55 2.06 -4.15
C ILE A 98 14.02 2.35 -3.94
N ILE A 99 14.40 2.99 -2.82
CA ILE A 99 15.79 3.35 -2.52
C ILE A 99 16.70 2.11 -2.48
N VAL A 100 16.22 1.00 -1.91
CA VAL A 100 16.98 -0.26 -1.85
C VAL A 100 17.19 -0.85 -3.24
N VAL A 101 16.13 -0.90 -4.07
CA VAL A 101 16.20 -1.43 -5.43
C VAL A 101 17.07 -0.54 -6.32
N GLU A 102 17.00 0.77 -6.16
CA GLU A 102 17.83 1.73 -6.88
C GLU A 102 19.31 1.56 -6.54
N TYR A 103 19.62 1.49 -5.24
CA TYR A 103 20.98 1.24 -4.79
C TYR A 103 21.53 -0.09 -5.29
N ALA A 104 20.71 -1.15 -5.29
CA ALA A 104 21.06 -2.44 -5.87
C ALA A 104 21.29 -2.37 -7.38
N ASN A 105 20.42 -1.68 -8.12
CA ASN A 105 20.57 -1.55 -9.57
C ASN A 105 21.84 -0.78 -9.93
N ARG A 106 22.13 0.30 -9.19
CA ARG A 106 23.35 1.09 -9.35
C ARG A 106 24.60 0.24 -9.09
N ARG A 107 24.64 -0.50 -7.97
CA ARG A 107 25.76 -1.41 -7.64
C ARG A 107 25.91 -2.59 -8.61
N ALA A 108 24.82 -3.05 -9.21
CA ALA A 108 24.87 -4.09 -10.23
C ALA A 108 25.48 -3.58 -11.55
N SER A 109 25.31 -2.29 -11.87
CA SER A 109 25.96 -1.67 -13.03
C SER A 109 27.48 -1.48 -12.86
N GLU A 110 27.97 -1.45 -11.61
CA GLU A 110 29.40 -1.39 -11.26
C GLU A 110 30.13 -2.76 -11.42
N GLY A 111 29.45 -3.80 -11.94
CA GLY A 111 30.05 -5.09 -12.29
C GLY A 111 30.01 -6.17 -11.20
N ILE A 112 29.35 -5.91 -10.08
CA ILE A 112 29.19 -6.88 -8.99
C ILE A 112 28.09 -7.90 -9.34
N ASP A 113 28.30 -9.17 -8.99
CA ASP A 113 27.33 -10.26 -9.23
C ASP A 113 25.94 -9.95 -8.66
N LYS A 114 24.91 -9.98 -9.52
CA LYS A 114 23.55 -9.47 -9.24
C LYS A 114 22.95 -10.07 -7.97
N LYS A 115 23.12 -11.37 -7.72
CA LYS A 115 22.56 -12.03 -6.54
C LYS A 115 23.18 -11.53 -5.24
N LYS A 116 24.50 -11.34 -5.23
CA LYS A 116 25.23 -10.82 -4.06
C LYS A 116 24.94 -9.33 -3.83
N VAL A 117 24.73 -8.57 -4.91
CA VAL A 117 24.41 -7.14 -4.83
C VAL A 117 23.11 -6.89 -4.06
N PHE A 118 22.02 -7.59 -4.37
CA PHE A 118 20.74 -7.35 -3.70
C PHE A 118 20.84 -7.57 -2.17
N VAL A 119 21.56 -8.61 -1.74
CA VAL A 119 21.77 -8.89 -0.31
C VAL A 119 22.63 -7.82 0.35
N LEU A 120 23.72 -7.41 -0.30
CA LEU A 120 24.62 -6.37 0.21
C LEU A 120 23.90 -5.02 0.32
N SER A 121 23.13 -4.67 -0.71
CA SER A 121 22.34 -3.45 -0.80
C SER A 121 21.27 -3.39 0.28
N ALA A 122 20.52 -4.48 0.48
CA ALA A 122 19.52 -4.58 1.54
C ALA A 122 20.16 -4.37 2.92
N LYS A 123 21.29 -5.03 3.20
CA LYS A 123 22.01 -4.88 4.48
C LYS A 123 22.54 -3.46 4.70
N LYS A 124 23.03 -2.80 3.65
CA LYS A 124 23.59 -1.44 3.73
C LYS A 124 22.51 -0.38 3.88
N MET A 125 21.38 -0.54 3.20
CA MET A 125 20.25 0.40 3.22
C MET A 125 19.30 0.19 4.40
N PHE A 126 19.45 -0.90 5.16
CA PHE A 126 18.61 -1.18 6.32
C PHE A 126 18.61 -0.05 7.36
N ILE A 127 19.78 0.44 7.76
CA ILE A 127 19.89 1.49 8.78
C ILE A 127 19.25 2.82 8.31
N PRO A 128 19.54 3.34 7.09
CA PRO A 128 18.86 4.53 6.57
C PRO A 128 17.34 4.40 6.50
N VAL A 129 16.84 3.27 5.95
CA VAL A 129 15.39 3.05 5.80
C VAL A 129 14.73 2.95 7.17
N LEU A 130 15.35 2.23 8.12
CA LEU A 130 14.84 2.14 9.48
C LEU A 130 14.83 3.51 10.17
N ALA A 131 15.88 4.31 10.03
CA ALA A 131 15.94 5.66 10.60
C ALA A 131 14.84 6.58 10.03
N SER A 132 14.57 6.49 8.72
CA SER A 132 13.47 7.22 8.09
C SER A 132 12.12 6.82 8.68
N THR A 133 11.83 5.51 8.71
CA THR A 133 10.56 5.00 9.26
C THR A 133 10.39 5.36 10.75
N LEU A 134 11.43 5.25 11.56
CA LEU A 134 11.41 5.66 12.98
C LEU A 134 11.15 7.15 13.16
N THR A 135 11.73 7.99 12.30
CA THR A 135 11.49 9.44 12.33
C THR A 135 10.05 9.75 11.98
N THR A 136 9.49 9.10 10.96
CA THR A 136 8.07 9.25 10.61
C THR A 136 7.17 8.79 11.76
N LEU A 137 7.46 7.64 12.37
CA LEU A 137 6.72 7.16 13.54
C LEU A 137 6.79 8.16 14.70
N ALA A 138 7.98 8.68 15.01
CA ALA A 138 8.16 9.68 16.07
C ALA A 138 7.36 10.96 15.80
N ALA A 139 7.23 11.37 14.54
CA ALA A 139 6.39 12.51 14.15
C ALA A 139 4.89 12.24 14.35
N PHE A 140 4.42 11.01 14.09
CA PHE A 140 3.02 10.62 14.33
C PHE A 140 2.68 10.42 15.81
N PHE A 141 3.68 10.11 16.66
CA PHE A 141 3.49 9.97 18.11
C PHE A 141 3.41 11.31 18.86
N ARG A 142 3.81 12.41 18.23
CA ARG A 142 3.75 13.77 18.80
C ARG A 142 2.42 14.44 18.46
#